data_AF-A0A551ZHA4-F1
#
_entry.id   AF-A0A551ZHA4-F1
#
_cell.length_a   1.000
_cell.length_b   1.000
_cell.length_c   1.000
_cell.angle_alpha   90.00
_cell.angle_beta   90.00
_cell.angle_gamma   90.00
#
_symmetry.space_group_name_H-M   'P 1'
#
loop_
_entity.id
_entity.type
_entity.pdbx_description
1 polymer ?
#
loop_
_entity_poly.entity_id
_entity_poly.type
_entity_poly.pdbx_seq_one_letter_code
_entity_poly.pdbx_strand_id
1 'polypeptide(L)'
;MLKLDVRDITPKLEPTKKCVGLDMGLKYLYADSDNNTVEPPKYYRKAEKRLNKLNRRKSKKFRRRQQQSNNYKKARQKYALGTFKSK
;
A
#
# COMPACT_ATOMS: atom_id res chain seq x y z
N MET A 1 25.24 -0.32 -15.65
CA MET A 1 24.30 -0.21 -14.51
C MET A 1 25.15 -0.19 -13.24
N LEU A 2 25.39 0.99 -12.66
CA LEU A 2 26.22 1.14 -11.47
C LEU A 2 25.49 0.48 -10.28
N LYS A 3 26.11 -0.55 -9.68
CA LYS A 3 25.66 -1.13 -8.41
C LYS A 3 26.23 -0.26 -7.29
N LEU A 4 25.46 0.74 -6.88
CA LEU A 4 25.74 1.46 -5.64
C LEU A 4 25.38 0.54 -4.46
N ASP A 5 26.39 0.16 -3.67
CA ASP A 5 26.15 -0.51 -2.39
C ASP A 5 25.78 0.56 -1.36
N VAL A 6 24.67 0.37 -0.64
CA VAL A 6 24.17 1.31 0.38
C VAL A 6 25.23 1.58 1.45
N ARG A 7 26.11 0.59 1.69
CA ARG A 7 27.21 0.70 2.65
C ARG A 7 28.28 1.73 2.26
N ASP A 8 28.45 1.99 0.97
CA ASP A 8 29.46 2.95 0.48
C ASP A 8 28.97 4.40 0.55
N ILE A 9 27.66 4.60 0.69
CA ILE A 9 27.00 5.93 0.77
C ILE A 9 26.85 6.39 2.22
N THR A 10 26.84 5.44 3.16
CA THR A 10 26.53 5.74 4.57
C THR A 10 27.82 6.08 5.32
N PRO A 11 27.93 7.28 5.93
CA PRO A 11 29.12 7.63 6.70
C PRO A 11 29.30 6.65 7.86
N LYS A 12 30.54 6.24 8.12
CA LYS A 12 30.87 5.35 9.22
C LYS A 12 30.62 6.09 10.54
N LEU A 13 29.61 5.64 11.28
CA LEU A 13 29.20 6.21 12.56
C LEU A 13 29.87 5.47 13.71
N GLU A 14 30.24 6.21 14.76
CA GLU A 14 30.71 5.63 16.01
C GLU A 14 29.58 4.86 16.72
N PRO A 15 29.82 3.63 17.19
CA PRO A 15 28.77 2.81 17.79
C PRO A 15 28.31 3.40 19.12
N THR A 16 27.00 3.62 19.26
CA THR A 16 26.37 4.22 20.46
C THR A 16 26.45 3.31 21.70
N LYS A 17 26.74 2.02 21.54
CA LYS A 17 26.72 0.97 22.59
C LYS A 17 25.36 0.80 23.31
N LYS A 18 24.31 1.49 22.85
CA LYS A 18 22.92 1.29 23.27
C LYS A 18 22.28 0.22 22.40
N CYS A 19 21.64 -0.76 23.02
CA CYS A 19 20.81 -1.75 22.35
C CYS A 19 19.34 -1.38 22.55
N VAL A 20 18.55 -1.41 21.47
CA VAL A 20 17.10 -1.16 21.51
C VAL A 20 16.41 -2.38 20.91
N GLY A 21 15.49 -2.99 21.65
CA GLY A 21 14.63 -4.03 21.13
C GLY A 21 13.51 -3.42 20.31
N LEU A 22 13.25 -3.93 19.10
CA LEU A 22 12.14 -3.49 18.25
C LEU A 22 11.18 -4.66 18.04
N ASP A 23 9.93 -4.47 18.43
CA ASP A 23 8.81 -5.36 18.10
C ASP A 23 7.93 -4.71 17.03
N MET A 24 7.47 -5.46 16.03
CA MET A 24 6.72 -4.94 14.89
C MET A 24 5.38 -5.66 14.74
N GLY A 25 4.30 -4.92 14.52
CA GLY A 25 2.97 -5.53 14.43
C GLY A 25 1.93 -4.76 13.61
N LEU A 26 0.71 -5.30 13.59
CA LEU A 26 -0.43 -4.65 12.93
C LEU A 26 -1.06 -3.55 13.78
N LYS A 27 -0.88 -3.63 15.11
CA LYS A 27 -1.35 -2.62 16.08
C LYS A 27 -0.43 -1.40 16.08
N TYR A 28 0.88 -1.63 16.08
CA TYR A 28 1.95 -0.63 16.05
C TYR A 28 2.96 -1.00 14.96
N LEU A 29 3.39 -0.02 14.16
CA LEU A 29 4.47 -0.19 13.18
C LEU A 29 5.70 -0.77 13.85
N TYR A 30 6.09 -0.15 14.96
CA TYR A 30 7.04 -0.71 15.90
C TYR A 30 6.72 -0.26 17.33
N ALA A 31 7.15 -1.06 18.29
CA ALA A 31 7.29 -0.74 19.69
C ALA A 31 8.76 -0.96 20.08
N ASP A 32 9.33 -0.07 20.87
CA ASP A 32 10.69 -0.21 21.37
C ASP A 32 10.75 -0.68 22.84
N SER A 33 11.94 -1.08 23.27
CA SER A 33 12.21 -1.47 24.67
C SER A 33 12.09 -0.31 25.67
N ASP A 34 12.01 0.93 25.19
CA ASP A 34 11.85 2.14 25.99
C ASP A 34 10.36 2.55 26.08
N ASN A 35 9.43 1.63 25.76
CA ASN A 35 7.98 1.80 25.73
C ASN A 35 7.45 2.84 24.71
N ASN A 36 8.25 3.28 23.74
CA ASN A 36 7.75 4.10 22.65
C ASN A 36 7.05 3.23 21.62
N THR A 37 5.98 3.77 21.02
CA THR A 37 5.25 3.08 19.94
C THR A 37 4.96 4.03 18.80
N VAL A 38 5.04 3.53 17.57
CA VAL A 38 4.65 4.26 16.37
C VAL A 38 3.48 3.55 15.71
N GLU A 39 2.41 4.29 15.39
CA GLU A 39 1.28 3.71 14.67
C GLU A 39 1.63 3.36 13.21
N PRO A 40 1.06 2.27 12.65
CA PRO A 40 1.23 1.96 11.25
C PRO A 40 0.54 3.02 10.39
N PRO A 41 1.24 3.61 9.41
CA PRO A 41 0.62 4.58 8.54
C PRO A 41 -0.43 3.91 7.64
N LYS A 42 -1.56 4.57 7.46
CA LYS A 42 -2.76 4.01 6.78
C LYS A 42 -2.97 4.63 5.40
N TYR A 43 -1.90 4.89 4.64
CA TYR A 43 -1.95 5.64 3.36
C TYR A 43 -2.93 5.02 2.34
N TYR A 44 -2.94 3.70 2.23
CA TYR A 44 -3.68 3.00 1.17
C TYR A 44 -5.16 2.75 1.47
N ARG A 45 -5.64 2.96 2.71
CA ARG A 45 -7.02 2.59 3.09
C ARG A 45 -8.08 3.34 2.30
N LYS A 46 -7.87 4.63 2.02
CA LYS A 46 -8.80 5.44 1.21
C LYS A 46 -8.82 4.96 -0.25
N ALA A 47 -7.65 4.66 -0.80
CA ALA A 47 -7.50 4.18 -2.17
C ALA A 47 -8.16 2.80 -2.35
N GLU A 48 -7.91 1.88 -1.43
CA GLU A 48 -8.50 0.54 -1.40
C GLU A 48 -10.03 0.61 -1.28
N LYS A 49 -10.57 1.42 -0.37
CA LYS A 49 -12.02 1.63 -0.23
C LYS A 49 -12.64 2.15 -1.53
N ARG A 50 -11.95 3.05 -2.25
CA ARG A 50 -12.39 3.55 -3.56
C ARG A 50 -12.37 2.45 -4.62
N LEU A 51 -11.29 1.68 -4.68
CA LEU A 51 -11.12 0.58 -5.63
C LEU A 51 -12.23 -0.48 -5.45
N ASN A 52 -12.51 -0.86 -4.20
CA ASN A 52 -13.59 -1.80 -3.86
C ASN A 52 -14.97 -1.30 -4.30
N LYS A 53 -15.26 0.00 -4.13
CA LYS A 53 -16.50 0.62 -4.65
C LYS A 53 -16.58 0.55 -6.18
N LEU A 54 -15.47 0.81 -6.89
CA LEU A 54 -15.43 0.74 -8.35
C LEU A 54 -15.61 -0.69 -8.86
N ASN A 55 -14.96 -1.67 -8.22
CA ASN A 55 -15.11 -3.08 -8.57
C ASN A 55 -16.55 -3.55 -8.39
N ARG A 56 -17.19 -3.20 -7.27
CA ARG A 56 -18.61 -3.51 -7.02
C ARG A 56 -19.52 -2.90 -8.10
N ARG A 57 -19.31 -1.63 -8.45
CA ARG A 57 -20.09 -0.94 -9.52
C ARG A 57 -19.89 -1.59 -10.89
N LYS A 58 -18.68 -2.06 -11.20
CA LYS A 58 -18.38 -2.82 -12.42
C LYS A 58 -19.10 -4.17 -12.40
N SER A 59 -18.97 -4.93 -11.32
CA SER A 59 -19.55 -6.27 -11.15
C SER A 59 -21.07 -6.25 -11.27
N LYS A 60 -21.76 -5.30 -10.62
CA LYS A 60 -23.22 -5.16 -10.73
C LYS A 60 -23.73 -4.91 -12.16
N LYS A 61 -22.89 -4.40 -13.05
CA LYS A 61 -23.24 -4.08 -14.45
C LYS A 61 -22.84 -5.19 -15.43
N PHE A 62 -22.14 -6.21 -14.94
CA PHE A 62 -21.70 -7.32 -15.77
C PHE A 62 -22.87 -8.24 -16.11
N ARG A 63 -22.98 -8.64 -17.38
CA ARG A 63 -23.99 -9.60 -17.85
C ARG A 63 -23.29 -10.89 -18.28
N ARG A 64 -23.65 -12.03 -17.69
CA ARG A 64 -23.05 -13.32 -18.07
C ARG A 64 -23.58 -13.77 -19.43
N ARG A 65 -22.70 -14.40 -20.23
CA ARG A 65 -23.03 -15.03 -21.53
C ARG A 65 -23.74 -14.10 -22.52
N GLN A 66 -23.48 -12.79 -22.42
CA GLN A 66 -24.06 -11.76 -23.26
C GLN A 66 -23.03 -10.67 -23.58
N GLN A 67 -23.28 -9.92 -24.65
CA GLN A 67 -22.48 -8.74 -24.97
C GLN A 67 -22.63 -7.69 -23.86
N GLN A 68 -21.52 -7.04 -23.51
CA GLN A 68 -21.50 -6.07 -22.41
C GLN A 68 -22.03 -4.69 -22.86
N SER A 69 -22.86 -4.10 -22.00
CA SER A 69 -23.40 -2.75 -22.22
C SER A 69 -22.30 -1.68 -22.20
N ASN A 70 -22.57 -0.54 -22.84
CA ASN A 70 -21.69 0.63 -22.77
C ASN A 70 -21.48 1.12 -21.33
N ASN A 71 -22.48 0.94 -20.46
CA ASN A 71 -22.39 1.26 -19.03
C ASN A 71 -21.39 0.36 -18.28
N TYR A 72 -21.31 -0.93 -18.63
CA TYR A 72 -20.26 -1.82 -18.11
C TYR A 72 -18.89 -1.39 -18.60
N LYS A 73 -18.72 -1.12 -19.90
CA LYS A 73 -17.44 -0.68 -20.49
C LYS A 73 -16.90 0.57 -19.79
N LYS A 74 -17.75 1.60 -19.58
CA LYS A 74 -17.41 2.80 -18.80
C LYS A 74 -17.02 2.49 -17.35
N ALA A 75 -17.74 1.58 -16.68
CA ALA A 75 -17.41 1.18 -15.30
C ALA A 75 -16.08 0.40 -15.22
N ARG A 76 -15.77 -0.44 -16.22
CA ARG A 76 -14.50 -1.16 -16.35
C ARG A 76 -13.32 -0.20 -16.52
N GLN A 77 -13.44 0.82 -17.37
CA GLN A 77 -12.41 1.86 -17.54
C GLN A 77 -12.16 2.62 -16.23
N LYS A 78 -13.22 3.03 -15.53
CA LYS A 78 -13.09 3.71 -14.22
C LYS A 78 -12.41 2.82 -13.17
N TYR A 79 -12.72 1.52 -13.15
CA TYR A 79 -12.05 0.55 -12.29
C TYR A 79 -10.55 0.47 -12.61
N ALA A 80 -10.19 0.26 -13.87
CA ALA A 80 -8.79 0.17 -14.32
C ALA A 80 -7.98 1.42 -13.95
N LEU A 81 -8.52 2.61 -14.21
CA LEU A 81 -7.88 3.87 -13.83
C LEU A 81 -7.71 4.01 -12.30
N GLY A 82 -8.68 3.52 -11.53
CA GLY A 82 -8.60 3.47 -10.08
C GLY A 82 -7.45 2.61 -9.57
N THR A 83 -7.14 1.51 -10.26
CA THR A 83 -6.04 0.61 -9.93
C THR A 83 -4.67 1.26 -10.14
N PHE A 84 -4.47 1.98 -11.25
CA PHE A 84 -3.19 2.67 -11.52
C PHE A 84 -2.90 3.81 -10.55
N LYS A 85 -3.93 4.50 -10.05
CA LYS A 85 -3.79 5.60 -9.07
C LYS A 85 -3.59 5.13 -7.62
N SER A 86 -3.57 3.82 -7.38
CA SER A 86 -3.40 3.24 -6.04
C SER A 86 -2.04 2.57 -5.84
N LYS A 87 -1.21 2.51 -6.89
CA LYS A 87 0.21 2.13 -6.85
C LYS A 87 1.06 3.39 -6.78
#